data_AF-A0A6A6JLP8-F1
#
_entry.id   AF-A0A6A6JLP8-F1
#
_cell.length_a   1.000
_cell.length_b   1.000
_cell.length_c   1.000
_cell.angle_alpha   90.00
_cell.angle_beta   90.00
_cell.angle_gamma   90.00
#
_symmetry.space_group_name_H-M   'P 1'
#
loop_
_entity.id
_entity.type
_entity.pdbx_description
1 polymer ?
#
loop_
_entity_poly.entity_id
_entity_poly.type
_entity_poly.pdbx_seq_one_letter_code
_entity_poly.pdbx_strand_id
1 'polypeptide(L)'
;AWTPPPASAGHRGRYLWTDAFGVLNFLTLHKETCKPLYINHAKSLVSAVHGTLGRTRDLSAQLPGATPANPLGGGLRIGKEDSHGPDADGQYHHYLTLWMFALNRLSVYSGEKDYNDQGIALAKAIHPAFVYNRDSRRPRMYWKMSMDLREPLVMSEGNLDPIDGLAIFTLLQRTDGKDSEVLKDEIATYQRIVDTKWQSYSSSDPLDLGMTAWIAHWFEGEWAWARGLMDLTERYTERFWRSSYFTRAVAHRLAFREFGLAMGLRCGLERRDPKWAQCADSIIASWEAAGLAPEVVKDNRAGMNAETDLRPINCVMYAAALIP
;
A
#
# COMPACT_ATOMS: atom_id res chain seq x y z
N ALA A 1 -18.31 11.16 -17.90
CA ALA A 1 -17.62 10.37 -16.85
C ALA A 1 -16.37 9.76 -17.46
N TRP A 2 -15.23 9.80 -16.78
CA TRP A 2 -14.00 9.14 -17.24
C TRP A 2 -14.01 7.68 -16.78
N THR A 3 -13.65 6.78 -17.68
CA THR A 3 -13.45 5.36 -17.38
C THR A 3 -11.95 5.08 -17.41
N PRO A 4 -11.34 4.60 -16.32
CA PRO A 4 -9.91 4.31 -16.30
C PRO A 4 -9.59 3.23 -17.35
N PRO A 5 -8.70 3.51 -18.32
CA PRO A 5 -8.30 2.50 -19.29
C PRO A 5 -7.55 1.37 -18.58
N PRO A 6 -7.58 0.13 -19.11
CA PRO A 6 -6.75 -0.94 -18.57
C PRO A 6 -5.28 -0.51 -18.59
N ALA A 7 -4.57 -0.74 -17.48
CA ALA A 7 -3.13 -0.56 -17.44
C ALA A 7 -2.43 -1.64 -18.30
N SER A 8 -1.17 -1.40 -18.65
CA SER A 8 -0.35 -2.38 -19.37
C SER A 8 0.03 -3.62 -18.54
N ALA A 9 -0.25 -3.59 -17.23
CA ALA A 9 0.10 -4.62 -16.28
C ALA A 9 -1.09 -4.95 -15.38
N GLY A 10 -1.07 -6.16 -14.84
CA GLY A 10 -2.09 -6.67 -13.93
C GLY A 10 -3.28 -7.24 -14.70
N HIS A 11 -3.86 -8.30 -14.17
CA HIS A 11 -4.92 -9.05 -14.81
C HIS A 11 -6.13 -8.14 -15.13
N ARG A 12 -6.42 -7.99 -16.43
CA ARG A 12 -7.42 -7.05 -16.99
C ARG A 12 -7.09 -5.58 -16.74
N GLY A 13 -5.80 -5.27 -16.64
CA GLY A 13 -5.27 -3.92 -16.46
C GLY A 13 -5.47 -3.33 -15.07
N ARG A 14 -5.64 -4.17 -14.04
CA ARG A 14 -5.80 -3.75 -12.63
C ARG A 14 -4.81 -4.47 -11.74
N TYR A 15 -4.14 -3.71 -10.88
CA TYR A 15 -3.17 -4.19 -9.92
C TYR A 15 -3.30 -3.36 -8.64
N LEU A 16 -3.71 -4.00 -7.55
CA LEU A 16 -4.32 -3.30 -6.41
C LEU A 16 -3.39 -2.25 -5.77
N TRP A 17 -2.09 -2.51 -5.69
CA TRP A 17 -1.10 -1.53 -5.20
C TRP A 17 -1.02 -0.31 -6.12
N THR A 18 -0.92 -0.53 -7.42
CA THR A 18 -0.87 0.55 -8.43
C THR A 18 -2.14 1.37 -8.39
N ASP A 19 -3.31 0.72 -8.33
CA ASP A 19 -4.59 1.41 -8.32
C ASP A 19 -4.79 2.17 -6.99
N ALA A 20 -4.32 1.67 -5.84
CA ALA A 20 -4.37 2.38 -4.56
C ALA A 20 -3.59 3.70 -4.62
N PHE A 21 -2.34 3.67 -5.12
CA PHE A 21 -1.58 4.89 -5.35
C PHE A 21 -2.19 5.77 -6.44
N GLY A 22 -2.85 5.20 -7.45
CA GLY A 22 -3.62 5.96 -8.43
C GLY A 22 -4.74 6.78 -7.80
N VAL A 23 -5.50 6.20 -6.86
CA VAL A 23 -6.51 6.92 -6.07
C VAL A 23 -5.86 8.02 -5.25
N LEU A 24 -4.80 7.71 -4.50
CA LEU A 24 -4.10 8.68 -3.65
C LEU A 24 -3.54 9.85 -4.47
N ASN A 25 -2.93 9.59 -5.63
CA ASN A 25 -2.40 10.62 -6.52
C ASN A 25 -3.50 11.54 -7.07
N PHE A 26 -4.69 11.02 -7.40
CA PHE A 26 -5.82 11.87 -7.76
C PHE A 26 -6.28 12.76 -6.59
N LEU A 27 -6.28 12.23 -5.36
CA LEU A 27 -6.60 13.03 -4.18
C LEU A 27 -5.54 14.12 -3.91
N THR A 28 -4.26 13.81 -4.09
CA THR A 28 -3.18 14.80 -4.05
C THR A 28 -3.38 15.87 -5.11
N LEU A 29 -3.66 15.50 -6.36
CA LEU A 29 -3.95 16.48 -7.42
C LEU A 29 -5.18 17.34 -7.10
N HIS A 30 -6.21 16.77 -6.49
CA HIS A 30 -7.34 17.55 -6.00
C HIS A 30 -6.90 18.57 -4.95
N LYS A 31 -6.10 18.15 -3.96
CA LYS A 31 -5.58 19.04 -2.91
C LYS A 31 -4.75 20.19 -3.49
N GLU A 32 -3.85 19.89 -4.44
CA GLU A 32 -2.94 20.88 -5.02
C GLU A 32 -3.62 21.84 -5.99
N THR A 33 -4.68 21.41 -6.68
CA THR A 33 -5.31 22.20 -7.75
C THR A 33 -6.72 22.69 -7.44
N CYS A 34 -7.33 22.18 -6.36
CA CYS A 34 -8.74 22.35 -6.01
C CYS A 34 -9.73 21.91 -7.12
N LYS A 35 -9.30 21.15 -8.13
CA LYS A 35 -10.16 20.71 -9.24
C LYS A 35 -11.02 19.52 -8.82
N PRO A 36 -12.37 19.60 -8.85
CA PRO A 36 -13.24 18.49 -8.44
C PRO A 36 -13.16 17.26 -9.35
N LEU A 37 -12.68 17.43 -10.59
CA LEU A 37 -12.55 16.33 -11.55
C LEU A 37 -11.68 15.17 -11.00
N TYR A 38 -10.68 15.48 -10.18
CA TYR A 38 -9.76 14.46 -9.67
C TYR A 38 -10.43 13.58 -8.61
N ILE A 39 -11.32 14.13 -7.76
CA ILE A 39 -12.18 13.31 -6.90
C ILE A 39 -13.02 12.36 -7.77
N ASN A 40 -13.63 12.87 -8.85
CA ASN A 40 -14.43 12.03 -9.74
C ASN A 40 -13.60 10.93 -10.42
N HIS A 41 -12.34 11.19 -10.76
CA HIS A 41 -11.42 10.17 -11.28
C HIS A 41 -11.05 9.12 -10.23
N ALA A 42 -10.78 9.53 -8.99
CA ALA A 42 -10.56 8.61 -7.88
C ALA A 42 -11.77 7.67 -7.68
N LYS A 43 -12.99 8.21 -7.70
CA LYS A 43 -14.23 7.43 -7.61
C LYS A 43 -14.40 6.44 -8.77
N SER A 44 -14.19 6.91 -10.01
CA SER A 44 -14.22 6.04 -11.19
C SER A 44 -13.21 4.90 -11.09
N LEU A 45 -12.02 5.16 -10.54
CA LEU A 45 -10.99 4.14 -10.34
C LEU A 45 -11.40 3.12 -9.28
N VAL A 46 -11.98 3.57 -8.15
CA VAL A 46 -12.55 2.67 -7.13
C VAL A 46 -13.61 1.75 -7.72
N SER A 47 -14.56 2.29 -8.50
CA SER A 47 -15.59 1.48 -9.16
C SER A 47 -14.99 0.46 -10.14
N ALA A 48 -13.96 0.83 -10.90
CA ALA A 48 -13.30 -0.08 -11.84
C ALA A 48 -12.51 -1.19 -11.12
N VAL A 49 -11.85 -0.87 -10.01
CA VAL A 49 -11.16 -1.85 -9.16
C VAL A 49 -12.17 -2.82 -8.57
N HIS A 50 -13.27 -2.36 -7.98
CA HIS A 50 -14.28 -3.25 -7.40
C HIS A 50 -14.95 -4.13 -8.46
N GLY A 51 -15.24 -3.55 -9.63
CA GLY A 51 -15.81 -4.29 -10.77
C GLY A 51 -14.87 -5.35 -11.37
N THR A 52 -13.57 -5.26 -11.11
CA THR A 52 -12.56 -6.19 -11.64
C THR A 52 -12.02 -7.11 -10.56
N LEU A 53 -11.40 -6.54 -9.53
CA LEU A 53 -10.69 -7.23 -8.46
C LEU A 53 -11.62 -7.72 -7.33
N GLY A 54 -12.84 -7.19 -7.22
CA GLY A 54 -13.90 -7.72 -6.33
C GLY A 54 -14.72 -8.86 -6.95
N ARG A 55 -14.29 -9.37 -8.11
CA ARG A 55 -14.95 -10.45 -8.85
C ARG A 55 -13.99 -11.60 -9.12
N THR A 56 -14.52 -12.75 -9.49
CA THR A 56 -13.75 -13.86 -10.07
C THR A 56 -12.98 -13.39 -11.31
N ARG A 57 -11.91 -14.08 -11.69
CA ARG A 57 -11.01 -13.66 -12.79
C ARG A 57 -11.73 -13.55 -14.15
N ASP A 58 -12.71 -14.40 -14.38
CA ASP A 58 -13.59 -14.36 -15.56
C ASP A 58 -14.70 -13.28 -15.47
N LEU A 59 -14.81 -12.58 -14.33
CA LEU A 59 -15.83 -11.59 -13.97
C LEU A 59 -17.25 -12.16 -13.81
N SER A 60 -17.43 -13.48 -13.86
CA SER A 60 -18.76 -14.10 -13.84
C SER A 60 -19.46 -13.94 -12.49
N ALA A 61 -18.72 -13.91 -11.38
CA ALA A 61 -19.28 -13.82 -10.02
C ALA A 61 -18.53 -12.79 -9.15
N GLN A 62 -19.17 -12.34 -8.07
CA GLN A 62 -18.46 -11.68 -6.98
C GLN A 62 -17.58 -12.69 -6.23
N LEU A 63 -16.57 -12.23 -5.50
CA LEU A 63 -15.76 -13.12 -4.66
C LEU A 63 -16.62 -13.77 -3.55
N PRO A 64 -16.34 -15.02 -3.15
CA PRO A 64 -17.06 -15.68 -2.07
C PRO A 64 -17.10 -14.83 -0.79
N GLY A 65 -18.30 -14.64 -0.22
CA GLY A 65 -18.53 -13.77 0.94
C GLY A 65 -19.01 -12.36 0.60
N ALA A 66 -18.85 -11.90 -0.65
CA ALA A 66 -19.41 -10.63 -1.10
C ALA A 66 -20.92 -10.74 -1.38
N THR A 67 -21.64 -9.65 -1.14
CA THR A 67 -23.07 -9.48 -1.44
C THR A 67 -23.33 -8.11 -2.06
N PRO A 68 -24.51 -7.82 -2.63
CA PRO A 68 -24.84 -6.47 -3.09
C PRO A 68 -24.74 -5.39 -2.00
N ALA A 69 -25.08 -5.74 -0.75
CA ALA A 69 -25.00 -4.82 0.40
C ALA A 69 -23.60 -4.75 1.04
N ASN A 70 -22.75 -5.74 0.78
CA ASN A 70 -21.35 -5.78 1.22
C ASN A 70 -20.46 -6.29 0.08
N PRO A 71 -20.16 -5.46 -0.92
CA PRO A 71 -19.43 -5.89 -2.12
C PRO A 71 -17.97 -6.29 -1.83
N LEU A 72 -17.41 -5.86 -0.70
CA LEU A 72 -16.06 -6.19 -0.26
C LEU A 72 -16.02 -7.32 0.79
N GLY A 73 -17.16 -7.97 1.05
CA GLY A 73 -17.28 -9.06 2.02
C GLY A 73 -16.46 -10.31 1.69
N GLY A 74 -16.02 -10.45 0.44
CA GLY A 74 -15.10 -11.50 0.00
C GLY A 74 -13.66 -11.02 -0.18
N GLY A 75 -13.34 -9.81 0.24
CA GLY A 75 -12.02 -9.21 0.01
C GLY A 75 -11.83 -8.63 -1.40
N LEU A 76 -10.58 -8.49 -1.82
CA LEU A 76 -10.19 -8.08 -3.18
C LEU A 76 -8.98 -8.90 -3.64
N ARG A 77 -9.03 -9.35 -4.90
CA ARG A 77 -7.84 -9.89 -5.56
C ARG A 77 -6.77 -8.81 -5.74
N ILE A 78 -5.50 -9.19 -5.80
CA ILE A 78 -4.43 -8.23 -6.06
C ILE A 78 -4.21 -7.96 -7.55
N GLY A 79 -4.66 -8.85 -8.44
CA GLY A 79 -4.65 -8.66 -9.88
C GLY A 79 -3.35 -9.08 -10.56
N LYS A 80 -2.65 -10.11 -10.08
CA LYS A 80 -1.54 -10.70 -10.85
C LYS A 80 -2.04 -11.50 -12.05
N GLU A 81 -1.23 -11.55 -13.11
CA GLU A 81 -1.55 -12.29 -14.33
C GLU A 81 -1.64 -13.79 -14.10
N ASP A 82 -0.71 -14.36 -13.33
CA ASP A 82 -0.79 -15.78 -12.98
C ASP A 82 -1.92 -16.04 -11.98
N SER A 83 -2.62 -17.16 -12.15
CA SER A 83 -3.77 -17.53 -11.33
C SER A 83 -3.43 -18.42 -10.13
N HIS A 84 -2.30 -19.12 -10.16
CA HIS A 84 -1.92 -20.11 -9.15
C HIS A 84 -0.43 -20.05 -8.82
N GLY A 85 -0.09 -20.25 -7.55
CA GLY A 85 1.29 -20.30 -7.06
C GLY A 85 1.60 -19.25 -5.99
N PRO A 86 2.77 -19.37 -5.33
CA PRO A 86 3.16 -18.49 -4.23
C PRO A 86 3.33 -17.03 -4.68
N ASP A 87 3.60 -16.79 -5.97
CA ASP A 87 3.73 -15.44 -6.55
C ASP A 87 2.64 -15.09 -7.58
N ALA A 88 1.47 -15.73 -7.49
CA ALA A 88 0.32 -15.48 -8.34
C ALA A 88 -0.73 -14.57 -7.69
N ASP A 89 -1.87 -14.41 -8.35
CA ASP A 89 -3.04 -13.71 -7.83
C ASP A 89 -3.53 -14.34 -6.51
N GLY A 90 -4.35 -13.61 -5.80
CA GLY A 90 -4.74 -13.93 -4.43
C GLY A 90 -5.07 -12.67 -3.67
N GLN A 91 -5.04 -12.76 -2.35
CA GLN A 91 -5.29 -11.63 -1.46
C GLN A 91 -4.06 -11.41 -0.59
N TYR A 92 -3.48 -10.21 -0.64
CA TYR A 92 -2.25 -9.88 0.07
C TYR A 92 -2.59 -8.83 1.11
N HIS A 93 -2.20 -9.06 2.36
CA HIS A 93 -2.63 -8.24 3.48
C HIS A 93 -2.24 -6.76 3.29
N HIS A 94 -0.96 -6.47 3.02
CA HIS A 94 -0.48 -5.11 2.81
C HIS A 94 -1.07 -4.40 1.56
N TYR A 95 -1.47 -5.14 0.52
CA TYR A 95 -2.17 -4.54 -0.64
C TYR A 95 -3.58 -4.10 -0.24
N LEU A 96 -4.25 -4.93 0.57
CA LEU A 96 -5.61 -4.67 1.05
C LEU A 96 -5.62 -3.53 2.05
N THR A 97 -4.66 -3.44 2.97
CA THR A 97 -4.56 -2.32 3.91
C THR A 97 -4.20 -1.01 3.19
N LEU A 98 -3.33 -1.03 2.17
CA LEU A 98 -3.08 0.13 1.34
C LEU A 98 -4.35 0.58 0.57
N TRP A 99 -5.15 -0.35 0.07
CA TRP A 99 -6.43 -0.04 -0.55
C TRP A 99 -7.45 0.54 0.45
N MET A 100 -7.54 -0.02 1.66
CA MET A 100 -8.36 0.54 2.75
C MET A 100 -7.94 1.97 3.07
N PHE A 101 -6.64 2.25 3.11
CA PHE A 101 -6.13 3.61 3.28
C PHE A 101 -6.60 4.54 2.15
N ALA A 102 -6.49 4.11 0.89
CA ALA A 102 -6.97 4.89 -0.25
C ALA A 102 -8.49 5.19 -0.17
N LEU A 103 -9.31 4.21 0.20
CA LEU A 103 -10.75 4.38 0.42
C LEU A 103 -11.04 5.37 1.57
N ASN A 104 -10.33 5.22 2.68
CA ASN A 104 -10.44 6.11 3.83
C ASN A 104 -10.08 7.56 3.47
N ARG A 105 -8.99 7.78 2.72
CA ARG A 105 -8.62 9.12 2.23
C ARG A 105 -9.66 9.67 1.26
N LEU A 106 -10.19 8.84 0.34
CA LEU A 106 -11.26 9.26 -0.56
C LEU A 106 -12.50 9.69 0.22
N SER A 107 -12.87 8.98 1.28
CA SER A 107 -13.97 9.36 2.17
C SER A 107 -13.77 10.76 2.75
N VAL A 108 -12.57 11.04 3.27
CA VAL A 108 -12.22 12.35 3.85
C VAL A 108 -12.31 13.48 2.82
N TYR A 109 -11.71 13.30 1.63
CA TYR A 109 -11.67 14.36 0.62
C TYR A 109 -12.99 14.56 -0.13
N SER A 110 -13.82 13.51 -0.25
CA SER A 110 -15.13 13.61 -0.90
C SER A 110 -16.26 14.02 0.06
N GLY A 111 -16.07 13.81 1.37
CA GLY A 111 -17.14 13.93 2.36
C GLY A 111 -18.13 12.75 2.36
N GLU A 112 -17.88 11.71 1.55
CA GLU A 112 -18.75 10.54 1.46
C GLU A 112 -18.27 9.43 2.40
N LYS A 113 -18.99 9.25 3.50
CA LYS A 113 -18.67 8.24 4.53
C LYS A 113 -18.63 6.81 3.98
N ASP A 114 -19.41 6.51 2.95
CA ASP A 114 -19.54 5.17 2.35
C ASP A 114 -18.18 4.57 1.95
N TYR A 115 -17.22 5.38 1.50
CA TYR A 115 -15.87 4.88 1.20
C TYR A 115 -15.12 4.39 2.44
N ASN A 116 -15.25 5.04 3.60
CA ASN A 116 -14.69 4.55 4.85
C ASN A 116 -15.41 3.27 5.30
N ASP A 117 -16.73 3.21 5.13
CA ASP A 117 -17.55 2.05 5.48
C ASP A 117 -17.17 0.82 4.64
N GLN A 118 -16.86 1.01 3.36
CA GLN A 118 -16.27 -0.02 2.50
C GLN A 118 -14.89 -0.47 3.01
N GLY A 119 -14.04 0.45 3.47
CA GLY A 119 -12.76 0.12 4.10
C GLY A 119 -12.93 -0.74 5.36
N ILE A 120 -13.89 -0.39 6.22
CA ILE A 120 -14.25 -1.16 7.43
C ILE A 120 -14.82 -2.54 7.05
N ALA A 121 -15.69 -2.61 6.05
CA ALA A 121 -16.26 -3.86 5.59
C ALA A 121 -15.18 -4.81 5.05
N LEU A 122 -14.22 -4.27 4.30
CA LEU A 122 -13.05 -5.02 3.83
C LEU A 122 -12.18 -5.49 5.02
N ALA A 123 -11.92 -4.62 6.00
CA ALA A 123 -11.15 -4.94 7.20
C ALA A 123 -11.74 -6.14 7.96
N LYS A 124 -13.06 -6.11 8.20
CA LYS A 124 -13.80 -7.20 8.86
C LYS A 124 -13.80 -8.50 8.06
N ALA A 125 -13.92 -8.40 6.73
CA ALA A 125 -13.93 -9.57 5.85
C ALA A 125 -12.61 -10.33 5.89
N ILE A 126 -11.48 -9.61 5.85
CA ILE A 126 -10.17 -10.23 5.67
C ILE A 126 -9.53 -10.66 7.00
N HIS A 127 -9.77 -9.93 8.10
CA HIS A 127 -9.10 -10.19 9.38
C HIS A 127 -9.17 -11.66 9.84
N PRO A 128 -10.34 -12.35 9.83
CA PRO A 128 -10.42 -13.74 10.29
C PRO A 128 -9.68 -14.75 9.39
N ALA A 129 -9.38 -14.38 8.14
CA ALA A 129 -8.64 -15.23 7.20
C ALA A 129 -7.11 -15.05 7.36
N PHE A 130 -6.66 -13.81 7.55
CA PHE A 130 -5.23 -13.51 7.66
C PHE A 130 -4.66 -13.74 9.07
N VAL A 131 -5.47 -13.66 10.14
CA VAL A 131 -5.01 -13.82 11.52
C VAL A 131 -5.52 -15.13 12.13
N TYR A 132 -4.58 -15.97 12.58
CA TYR A 132 -4.86 -17.26 13.22
C TYR A 132 -4.42 -17.28 14.68
N ASN A 133 -4.97 -18.22 15.46
CA ASN A 133 -4.82 -18.27 16.91
C ASN A 133 -5.19 -16.92 17.58
N ARG A 134 -6.28 -16.29 17.13
CA ARG A 134 -6.68 -14.92 17.49
C ARG A 134 -6.84 -14.72 18.99
N ASP A 135 -7.38 -15.71 19.70
CA ASP A 135 -7.61 -15.64 21.15
C ASP A 135 -6.36 -15.93 21.99
N SER A 136 -5.24 -16.26 21.34
CA SER A 136 -3.98 -16.52 22.04
C SER A 136 -3.30 -15.21 22.47
N ARG A 137 -2.38 -15.33 23.44
CA ARG A 137 -1.51 -14.22 23.86
C ARG A 137 -0.58 -13.72 22.76
N ARG A 138 -0.30 -14.56 21.76
CA ARG A 138 0.59 -14.25 20.63
C ARG A 138 -0.07 -14.72 19.33
N PRO A 139 -1.08 -13.99 18.84
CA PRO A 139 -1.66 -14.26 17.52
C PRO A 139 -0.57 -14.17 16.45
N ARG A 140 -0.85 -14.75 15.30
CA ARG A 140 0.07 -14.77 14.15
C ARG A 140 -0.70 -14.55 12.88
N MET A 141 0.01 -14.17 11.82
CA MET A 141 -0.62 -13.86 10.56
C MET A 141 0.02 -14.57 9.37
N TYR A 142 -0.78 -14.71 8.33
CA TYR A 142 -0.31 -14.99 6.99
C TYR A 142 -0.16 -13.66 6.24
N TRP A 143 0.77 -13.57 5.30
CA TRP A 143 0.86 -12.39 4.43
C TRP A 143 0.03 -12.53 3.14
N LYS A 144 -0.27 -13.77 2.74
CA LYS A 144 -0.96 -14.08 1.50
C LYS A 144 -1.96 -15.23 1.65
N MET A 145 -3.19 -14.96 1.22
CA MET A 145 -4.30 -15.89 1.13
C MET A 145 -4.69 -16.16 -0.33
N SER A 146 -5.36 -17.28 -0.55
CA SER A 146 -6.07 -17.60 -1.80
C SER A 146 -7.14 -16.56 -2.15
N MET A 147 -7.54 -16.51 -3.42
CA MET A 147 -8.51 -15.51 -3.92
C MET A 147 -9.86 -15.55 -3.19
N ASP A 148 -10.26 -16.72 -2.69
CA ASP A 148 -11.50 -16.95 -1.94
C ASP A 148 -11.32 -16.92 -0.41
N LEU A 149 -10.13 -16.54 0.07
CA LEU A 149 -9.75 -16.46 1.49
C LEU A 149 -9.82 -17.79 2.26
N ARG A 150 -9.88 -18.95 1.60
CA ARG A 150 -10.06 -20.23 2.28
C ARG A 150 -8.79 -20.83 2.85
N GLU A 151 -7.66 -20.58 2.20
CA GLU A 151 -6.37 -21.17 2.58
C GLU A 151 -5.21 -20.19 2.43
N PRO A 152 -4.20 -20.25 3.32
CA PRO A 152 -2.96 -19.51 3.17
C PRO A 152 -2.13 -20.09 2.02
N LEU A 153 -1.67 -19.22 1.12
CA LEU A 153 -0.77 -19.63 0.04
C LEU A 153 0.69 -19.54 0.45
N VAL A 154 1.00 -18.77 1.49
CA VAL A 154 2.34 -18.69 2.07
C VAL A 154 2.21 -18.64 3.60
N MET A 155 2.94 -19.53 4.26
CA MET A 155 2.84 -19.75 5.72
C MET A 155 3.64 -18.77 6.56
N SER A 156 4.36 -17.83 5.93
CA SER A 156 5.11 -16.78 6.64
C SER A 156 4.25 -15.55 6.90
N GLU A 157 4.82 -14.62 7.66
CA GLU A 157 4.24 -13.31 7.97
C GLU A 157 5.09 -12.23 7.29
N GLY A 158 4.47 -11.20 6.71
CA GLY A 158 5.19 -10.07 6.14
C GLY A 158 5.75 -9.19 7.25
N ASN A 159 6.84 -8.47 6.96
CA ASN A 159 7.51 -7.63 7.95
C ASN A 159 6.54 -6.58 8.51
N LEU A 160 5.85 -5.87 7.62
CA LEU A 160 4.95 -4.77 7.93
C LEU A 160 3.48 -5.13 8.09
N ASP A 161 3.02 -6.29 7.62
CA ASP A 161 1.59 -6.62 7.62
C ASP A 161 0.89 -6.37 8.98
N PRO A 162 1.46 -6.77 10.16
CA PRO A 162 0.80 -6.51 11.43
C PRO A 162 0.76 -5.01 11.79
N ILE A 163 1.80 -4.28 11.40
CA ILE A 163 1.93 -2.83 11.62
C ILE A 163 0.92 -2.09 10.74
N ASP A 164 0.82 -2.47 9.46
CA ASP A 164 -0.16 -1.93 8.53
C ASP A 164 -1.59 -2.23 9.00
N GLY A 165 -1.85 -3.45 9.46
CA GLY A 165 -3.14 -3.84 10.04
C GLY A 165 -3.51 -2.96 11.23
N LEU A 166 -2.61 -2.81 12.19
CA LEU A 166 -2.83 -1.96 13.36
C LEU A 166 -3.11 -0.50 12.97
N ALA A 167 -2.23 0.07 12.14
CA ALA A 167 -2.27 1.48 11.77
C ALA A 167 -3.53 1.81 10.95
N ILE A 168 -3.81 1.02 9.89
CA ILE A 168 -4.91 1.29 8.98
C ILE A 168 -6.27 1.02 9.64
N PHE A 169 -6.42 -0.04 10.44
CA PHE A 169 -7.68 -0.31 11.14
C PHE A 169 -7.97 0.80 12.17
N THR A 170 -6.93 1.30 12.84
CA THR A 170 -7.05 2.46 13.73
C THR A 170 -7.49 3.72 12.97
N LEU A 171 -6.93 3.99 11.79
CA LEU A 171 -7.35 5.13 10.95
C LEU A 171 -8.81 4.99 10.49
N LEU A 172 -9.23 3.81 10.06
CA LEU A 172 -10.61 3.52 9.67
C LEU A 172 -11.60 3.80 10.81
N GLN A 173 -11.29 3.30 12.02
CA GLN A 173 -12.13 3.51 13.20
C GLN A 173 -12.19 5.00 13.61
N ARG A 174 -11.05 5.71 13.56
CA ARG A 174 -11.02 7.16 13.85
C ARG A 174 -11.86 7.97 12.88
N THR A 175 -11.85 7.62 11.60
CA THR A 175 -12.67 8.28 10.56
C THR A 175 -14.16 7.93 10.71
N ASP A 176 -14.50 6.75 11.23
CA ASP A 176 -15.88 6.38 11.52
C ASP A 176 -16.51 7.27 12.61
N GLY A 177 -15.74 7.58 13.65
CA GLY A 177 -16.15 8.51 14.69
C GLY A 177 -15.27 8.43 15.94
N LYS A 178 -15.24 9.53 16.71
CA LYS A 178 -14.39 9.64 17.93
C LYS A 178 -14.64 8.51 18.95
N ASP A 179 -15.91 8.13 19.12
CA ASP A 179 -16.34 7.10 20.08
C ASP A 179 -16.65 5.75 19.40
N SER A 180 -16.20 5.57 18.15
CA SER A 180 -16.43 4.32 17.41
C SER A 180 -15.59 3.19 18.00
N GLU A 181 -16.22 2.03 18.16
CA GLU A 181 -15.58 0.76 18.52
C GLU A 181 -15.69 -0.27 17.39
N VAL A 182 -15.96 0.17 16.16
CA VAL A 182 -16.35 -0.71 15.03
C VAL A 182 -15.29 -1.75 14.64
N LEU A 183 -14.01 -1.53 14.95
CA LEU A 183 -12.88 -2.42 14.68
C LEU A 183 -12.05 -2.72 15.96
N LYS A 184 -12.64 -2.53 17.14
CA LYS A 184 -11.94 -2.60 18.43
C LYS A 184 -11.23 -3.94 18.64
N ASP A 185 -11.88 -5.05 18.30
CA ASP A 185 -11.35 -6.40 18.53
C ASP A 185 -10.22 -6.75 17.55
N GLU A 186 -10.36 -6.34 16.28
CA GLU A 186 -9.33 -6.48 15.26
C GLU A 186 -8.09 -5.65 15.60
N ILE A 187 -8.28 -4.39 16.00
CA ILE A 187 -7.19 -3.49 16.46
C ILE A 187 -6.47 -4.11 17.67
N ALA A 188 -7.21 -4.57 18.67
CA ALA A 188 -6.62 -5.21 19.85
C ALA A 188 -5.83 -6.47 19.48
N THR A 189 -6.25 -7.19 18.45
CA THR A 189 -5.54 -8.38 17.95
C THR A 189 -4.23 -8.01 17.28
N TYR A 190 -4.23 -7.03 16.36
CA TYR A 190 -2.98 -6.52 15.77
C TYR A 190 -2.04 -5.95 16.83
N GLN A 191 -2.56 -5.25 17.84
CA GLN A 191 -1.74 -4.68 18.91
C GLN A 191 -0.89 -5.74 19.62
N ARG A 192 -1.50 -6.89 19.97
CA ARG A 192 -0.77 -8.00 20.62
C ARG A 192 0.39 -8.53 19.75
N ILE A 193 0.23 -8.52 18.42
CA ILE A 193 1.28 -8.95 17.50
C ILE A 193 2.39 -7.89 17.46
N VAL A 194 2.01 -6.63 17.21
CA VAL A 194 2.94 -5.50 17.08
C VAL A 194 3.77 -5.34 18.35
N ASP A 195 3.17 -5.38 19.54
CA ASP A 195 3.84 -5.23 20.85
C ASP A 195 5.06 -6.14 21.01
N THR A 196 5.06 -7.30 20.36
CA THR A 196 6.16 -8.27 20.44
C THR A 196 7.12 -8.18 19.26
N LYS A 197 6.67 -7.68 18.10
CA LYS A 197 7.40 -7.79 16.83
C LYS A 197 8.18 -6.54 16.45
N TRP A 198 7.65 -5.34 16.72
CA TRP A 198 8.20 -4.10 16.17
C TRP A 198 9.67 -3.88 16.53
N GLN A 199 10.09 -4.34 17.71
CA GLN A 199 11.46 -4.21 18.22
C GLN A 199 12.49 -5.00 17.42
N SER A 200 12.04 -6.06 16.73
CA SER A 200 12.86 -6.92 15.89
C SER A 200 12.82 -6.50 14.41
N TYR A 201 12.13 -5.40 14.09
CA TYR A 201 12.11 -4.88 12.72
C TYR A 201 13.53 -4.59 12.25
N SER A 202 13.87 -5.11 11.07
CA SER A 202 15.08 -4.78 10.35
C SER A 202 14.82 -4.87 8.85
N SER A 203 15.48 -4.00 8.09
CA SER A 203 15.31 -3.97 6.65
C SER A 203 16.54 -3.38 5.96
N SER A 204 16.75 -3.83 4.73
CA SER A 204 17.67 -3.23 3.76
C SER A 204 17.00 -3.06 2.40
N ASP A 205 15.68 -3.21 2.35
CA ASP A 205 14.90 -3.00 1.14
C ASP A 205 14.37 -1.56 1.12
N PRO A 206 14.61 -0.79 0.03
CA PRO A 206 14.20 0.62 0.00
C PRO A 206 12.69 0.80 0.10
N LEU A 207 11.89 -0.10 -0.48
CA LEU A 207 10.43 0.00 -0.38
C LEU A 207 9.96 -0.24 1.05
N ASP A 208 10.44 -1.31 1.68
CA ASP A 208 10.08 -1.64 3.07
C ASP A 208 10.49 -0.51 4.04
N LEU A 209 11.69 0.07 3.89
CA LEU A 209 12.12 1.24 4.68
C LEU A 209 11.20 2.45 4.46
N GLY A 210 10.87 2.76 3.20
CA GLY A 210 9.99 3.87 2.84
C GLY A 210 8.58 3.69 3.39
N MET A 211 7.99 2.52 3.18
CA MET A 211 6.65 2.20 3.67
C MET A 211 6.59 2.17 5.20
N THR A 212 7.66 1.75 5.87
CA THR A 212 7.74 1.80 7.35
C THR A 212 7.74 3.23 7.85
N ALA A 213 8.58 4.11 7.26
CA ALA A 213 8.59 5.52 7.63
C ALA A 213 7.23 6.17 7.34
N TRP A 214 6.60 5.83 6.20
CA TRP A 214 5.27 6.31 5.86
C TRP A 214 4.18 5.81 6.81
N ILE A 215 4.17 4.56 7.25
CA ILE A 215 3.08 4.11 8.13
C ILE A 215 3.27 4.60 9.58
N ALA A 216 4.51 4.57 10.08
CA ALA A 216 4.81 4.91 11.47
C ALA A 216 4.65 6.40 11.77
N HIS A 217 4.82 7.29 10.77
CA HIS A 217 4.71 8.74 10.97
C HIS A 217 3.33 9.19 11.44
N TRP A 218 2.27 8.42 11.15
CA TRP A 218 0.90 8.70 11.58
C TRP A 218 0.73 8.63 13.10
N PHE A 219 1.53 7.80 13.77
CA PHE A 219 1.35 7.44 15.18
C PHE A 219 2.58 7.71 16.04
N GLU A 220 3.66 8.24 15.46
CA GLU A 220 4.92 8.53 16.17
C GLU A 220 4.72 9.38 17.43
N GLY A 221 3.82 10.37 17.37
CA GLY A 221 3.52 11.26 18.49
C GLY A 221 2.76 10.59 19.64
N GLU A 222 2.15 9.43 19.40
CA GLU A 222 1.13 8.87 20.27
C GLU A 222 1.48 7.45 20.76
N TRP A 223 2.11 6.60 19.95
CA TRP A 223 2.35 5.19 20.28
C TRP A 223 3.85 4.84 20.33
N ALA A 224 4.24 4.04 21.32
CA ALA A 224 5.63 3.63 21.51
C ALA A 224 6.18 2.79 20.35
N TRP A 225 5.36 1.89 19.78
CA TRP A 225 5.76 1.07 18.63
C TRP A 225 6.09 1.94 17.41
N ALA A 226 5.31 3.00 17.17
CA ALA A 226 5.49 3.88 16.02
C ALA A 226 6.77 4.71 16.16
N ARG A 227 6.99 5.29 17.35
CA ARG A 227 8.23 6.01 17.67
C ARG A 227 9.46 5.11 17.53
N GLY A 228 9.40 3.90 18.09
CA GLY A 228 10.49 2.94 18.03
C GLY A 228 10.77 2.43 16.62
N LEU A 229 9.73 2.21 15.80
CA LEU A 229 9.89 1.89 14.37
C LEU A 229 10.51 3.03 13.58
N MET A 230 10.14 4.28 13.86
CA MET A 230 10.78 5.43 13.24
C MET A 230 12.27 5.50 13.58
N ASP A 231 12.66 5.26 14.84
CA ASP A 231 14.07 5.20 15.27
C ASP A 231 14.84 4.05 14.61
N LEU A 232 14.22 2.88 14.47
CA LEU A 232 14.81 1.75 13.75
C LEU A 232 14.96 2.06 12.26
N THR A 233 13.91 2.58 11.64
CA THR A 233 13.86 2.90 10.20
C THR A 233 14.89 3.96 9.84
N GLU A 234 15.05 4.98 10.66
CA GLU A 234 16.09 6.00 10.47
C GLU A 234 17.49 5.38 10.49
N ARG A 235 17.80 4.56 11.51
CA ARG A 235 19.10 3.86 11.59
C ARG A 235 19.35 2.92 10.41
N TYR A 236 18.34 2.15 10.00
CA TYR A 236 18.48 1.24 8.85
C TYR A 236 18.59 2.00 7.53
N THR A 237 17.89 3.13 7.39
CA THR A 237 18.04 4.03 6.25
C THR A 237 19.44 4.62 6.19
N GLU A 238 20.02 5.08 7.31
CA GLU A 238 21.41 5.55 7.34
C GLU A 238 22.40 4.46 6.92
N ARG A 239 22.19 3.23 7.42
CA ARG A 239 23.02 2.08 7.03
C ARG A 239 22.86 1.74 5.56
N PHE A 240 21.63 1.76 5.04
CA PHE A 240 21.33 1.52 3.64
C PHE A 240 21.98 2.58 2.74
N TRP A 241 21.92 3.86 3.14
CA TRP A 241 22.51 4.97 2.40
C TRP A 241 24.03 4.88 2.31
N ARG A 242 24.69 4.35 3.35
CA ARG A 242 26.14 4.11 3.38
C ARG A 242 26.57 2.83 2.67
N SER A 243 25.63 2.01 2.21
CA SER A 243 25.94 0.78 1.47
C SER A 243 26.30 1.08 0.01
N SER A 244 26.76 0.05 -0.72
CA SER A 244 27.01 0.15 -2.16
C SER A 244 25.72 0.09 -3.01
N TYR A 245 24.53 0.18 -2.42
CA TYR A 245 23.27 0.09 -3.17
C TYR A 245 23.18 1.16 -4.27
N PHE A 246 23.38 2.44 -3.91
CA PHE A 246 23.28 3.56 -4.85
C PHE A 246 24.48 3.68 -5.80
N THR A 247 25.55 2.89 -5.59
CA THR A 247 26.67 2.82 -6.55
C THR A 247 26.36 1.90 -7.73
N ARG A 248 25.29 1.11 -7.67
CA ARG A 248 24.84 0.23 -8.76
C ARG A 248 24.14 1.05 -9.84
N ALA A 249 24.32 0.64 -11.10
CA ALA A 249 23.61 1.25 -12.22
C ALA A 249 22.08 1.13 -12.04
N VAL A 250 21.35 2.16 -12.47
CA VAL A 250 19.87 2.22 -12.44
C VAL A 250 19.21 0.99 -13.07
N ALA A 251 19.82 0.40 -14.10
CA ALA A 251 19.35 -0.82 -14.78
C ALA A 251 19.24 -2.05 -13.85
N HIS A 252 19.97 -2.05 -12.73
CA HIS A 252 19.98 -3.14 -11.75
C HIS A 252 19.23 -2.79 -10.46
N ARG A 253 18.49 -1.68 -10.47
CA ARG A 253 17.66 -1.18 -9.37
C ARG A 253 16.20 -1.11 -9.83
N LEU A 254 15.27 -1.00 -8.90
CA LEU A 254 13.83 -0.97 -9.20
C LEU A 254 13.26 0.40 -8.82
N ALA A 255 12.77 1.15 -9.81
CA ALA A 255 12.36 2.54 -9.63
C ALA A 255 11.25 2.69 -8.58
N PHE A 256 10.16 1.92 -8.70
CA PHE A 256 9.05 1.96 -7.73
C PHE A 256 9.48 1.72 -6.27
N ARG A 257 10.52 0.90 -6.04
CA ARG A 257 11.01 0.64 -4.69
C ARG A 257 11.74 1.85 -4.12
N GLU A 258 12.56 2.51 -4.93
CA GLU A 258 13.27 3.72 -4.50
C GLU A 258 12.33 4.93 -4.39
N PHE A 259 11.31 5.03 -5.24
CA PHE A 259 10.26 6.04 -5.06
C PHE A 259 9.46 5.82 -3.77
N GLY A 260 9.20 4.56 -3.40
CA GLY A 260 8.66 4.23 -2.08
C GLY A 260 9.55 4.71 -0.94
N LEU A 261 10.88 4.53 -1.05
CA LEU A 261 11.83 5.10 -0.11
C LEU A 261 11.72 6.63 -0.04
N ALA A 262 11.82 7.31 -1.19
CA ALA A 262 11.76 8.78 -1.27
C ALA A 262 10.47 9.33 -0.63
N MET A 263 9.32 8.74 -0.92
CA MET A 263 8.03 9.08 -0.28
C MET A 263 8.11 8.94 1.24
N GLY A 264 8.61 7.81 1.75
CA GLY A 264 8.75 7.58 3.19
C GLY A 264 9.70 8.57 3.88
N LEU A 265 10.81 8.93 3.23
CA LEU A 265 11.75 9.94 3.72
C LEU A 265 11.05 11.29 3.91
N ARG A 266 10.22 11.69 2.95
CA ARG A 266 9.45 12.93 2.99
C ARG A 266 8.36 12.94 4.06
N CYS A 267 7.53 11.89 4.12
CA CYS A 267 6.42 11.84 5.09
C CYS A 267 6.91 11.74 6.54
N GLY A 268 7.92 10.89 6.76
CA GLY A 268 8.37 10.47 8.08
C GLY A 268 9.63 11.17 8.54
N LEU A 269 10.74 10.94 7.84
CA LEU A 269 12.08 11.24 8.36
C LEU A 269 12.50 12.70 8.19
N GLU A 270 12.01 13.41 7.17
CA GLU A 270 12.31 14.83 6.93
C GLU A 270 12.01 15.71 8.14
N ARG A 271 10.93 15.40 8.88
CA ARG A 271 10.56 16.13 10.11
C ARG A 271 11.56 15.95 11.25
N ARG A 272 12.35 14.87 11.23
CA ARG A 272 13.39 14.57 12.22
C ARG A 272 14.73 15.19 11.83
N ASP A 273 15.08 15.09 10.56
CA ASP A 273 16.31 15.63 10.01
C ASP A 273 16.10 16.07 8.54
N PRO A 274 16.25 17.37 8.23
CA PRO A 274 16.09 17.90 6.87
C PRO A 274 17.04 17.27 5.84
N LYS A 275 18.10 16.55 6.22
CA LYS A 275 18.93 15.81 5.26
C LYS A 275 18.11 14.80 4.45
N TRP A 276 17.06 14.24 5.05
CA TRP A 276 16.24 13.21 4.40
C TRP A 276 15.44 13.76 3.22
N ALA A 277 15.12 15.06 3.24
CA ALA A 277 14.59 15.78 2.07
C ALA A 277 15.56 15.69 0.87
N GLN A 278 16.82 16.02 1.11
CA GLN A 278 17.85 16.04 0.07
C GLN A 278 18.13 14.63 -0.46
N CYS A 279 18.08 13.62 0.41
CA CYS A 279 18.15 12.22 0.02
C CYS A 279 17.00 11.84 -0.93
N ALA A 280 15.75 12.21 -0.60
CA ALA A 280 14.60 11.95 -1.45
C ALA A 280 14.73 12.63 -2.82
N ASP A 281 15.14 13.90 -2.86
CA ASP A 281 15.41 14.63 -4.11
C ASP A 281 16.49 13.96 -4.95
N SER A 282 17.56 13.50 -4.32
CA SER A 282 18.64 12.80 -5.01
C SER A 282 18.18 11.49 -5.66
N ILE A 283 17.24 10.77 -5.06
CA ILE A 283 16.65 9.57 -5.67
C ILE A 283 15.89 9.97 -6.92
N ILE A 284 14.96 10.93 -6.80
CA ILE A 284 14.10 11.39 -7.90
C ILE A 284 14.96 11.88 -9.08
N ALA A 285 15.91 12.78 -8.81
CA ALA A 285 16.81 13.33 -9.81
C ALA A 285 17.65 12.25 -10.51
N SER A 286 18.04 11.18 -9.81
CA SER A 286 18.79 10.07 -10.42
C SER A 286 17.98 9.31 -11.47
N TRP A 287 16.68 9.10 -11.23
CA TRP A 287 15.79 8.42 -12.17
C TRP A 287 15.39 9.32 -13.35
N GLU A 288 15.20 10.62 -13.10
CA GLU A 288 14.95 11.61 -14.15
C GLU A 288 16.17 11.79 -15.08
N ALA A 289 17.37 11.93 -14.52
CA ALA A 289 18.61 12.04 -15.29
C ALA A 289 18.90 10.77 -16.12
N ALA A 290 18.41 9.61 -15.67
CA ALA A 290 18.48 8.37 -16.43
C ALA A 290 17.43 8.26 -17.55
N GLY A 291 16.49 9.20 -17.66
CA GLY A 291 15.39 9.16 -18.64
C GLY A 291 14.36 8.06 -18.35
N LEU A 292 14.23 7.66 -17.07
CA LEU A 292 13.34 6.58 -16.63
C LEU A 292 12.12 7.07 -15.84
N ALA A 293 11.99 8.39 -15.65
CA ALA A 293 10.83 9.07 -15.09
C ALA A 293 10.70 10.47 -15.73
N PRO A 294 9.47 11.02 -15.90
CA PRO A 294 8.17 10.39 -15.65
C PRO A 294 7.79 9.31 -16.68
N GLU A 295 8.31 9.41 -17.91
CA GLU A 295 8.13 8.41 -18.96
C GLU A 295 9.47 7.79 -19.34
N VAL A 296 9.52 6.47 -19.41
CA VAL A 296 10.73 5.73 -19.76
C VAL A 296 11.06 5.94 -21.23
N VAL A 297 12.21 6.54 -21.50
CA VAL A 297 12.82 6.54 -22.83
C VAL A 297 13.29 5.11 -23.10
N LYS A 298 12.71 4.46 -24.11
CA LYS A 298 13.08 3.09 -24.48
C LYS A 298 14.49 3.06 -25.06
N ASP A 299 15.47 2.82 -24.20
CA ASP A 299 16.84 2.48 -24.58
C ASP A 299 17.35 1.27 -23.76
N ASN A 300 18.52 0.76 -24.13
CA ASN A 300 19.12 -0.40 -23.45
C ASN A 300 19.55 -0.11 -21.99
N ARG A 301 19.47 1.14 -21.50
CA ARG A 301 19.87 1.54 -20.14
C ARG A 301 18.77 1.36 -19.11
N ALA A 302 17.52 1.23 -19.55
CA ALA A 302 16.36 1.10 -18.68
C ALA A 302 16.27 -0.27 -17.97
N GLY A 303 16.87 -1.33 -18.54
CA GLY A 303 16.80 -2.68 -18.00
C GLY A 303 15.35 -3.13 -17.78
N MET A 304 15.09 -3.77 -16.64
CA MET A 304 13.73 -4.21 -16.24
C MET A 304 12.76 -3.02 -16.11
N ASN A 305 13.24 -1.80 -15.84
CA ASN A 305 12.35 -0.64 -15.68
C ASN A 305 11.70 -0.18 -17.01
N ALA A 306 12.19 -0.64 -18.16
CA ALA A 306 11.51 -0.45 -19.46
C ALA A 306 10.43 -1.49 -19.75
N GLU A 307 10.29 -2.52 -18.93
CA GLU A 307 9.24 -3.52 -19.08
C GLU A 307 7.87 -2.83 -18.95
N THR A 308 6.96 -3.17 -19.85
CA THR A 308 5.59 -2.65 -19.87
C THR A 308 4.85 -2.92 -18.57
N ASP A 309 5.26 -3.96 -17.85
CA ASP A 309 4.62 -4.45 -16.65
C ASP A 309 4.97 -3.60 -15.43
N LEU A 310 6.16 -2.99 -15.42
CA LEU A 310 6.59 -2.10 -14.35
C LEU A 310 6.21 -0.63 -14.59
N ARG A 311 5.88 -0.24 -15.83
CA ARG A 311 5.54 1.15 -16.15
C ARG A 311 4.42 1.71 -15.26
N PRO A 312 3.26 1.04 -15.07
CA PRO A 312 2.17 1.61 -14.27
C PRO A 312 2.58 1.88 -12.81
N ILE A 313 3.24 0.90 -12.17
CA ILE A 313 3.66 1.05 -10.76
C ILE A 313 4.77 2.11 -10.62
N ASN A 314 5.71 2.18 -11.56
CA ASN A 314 6.75 3.22 -11.57
C ASN A 314 6.13 4.61 -11.68
N CYS A 315 5.16 4.83 -12.56
CA CYS A 315 4.52 6.15 -12.73
C CYS A 315 3.75 6.59 -11.48
N VAL A 316 2.95 5.71 -10.87
CA VAL A 316 2.17 6.10 -9.67
C VAL A 316 3.06 6.31 -8.45
N MET A 317 4.12 5.50 -8.30
CA MET A 317 5.06 5.67 -7.19
C MET A 317 5.94 6.91 -7.38
N TYR A 318 6.34 7.23 -8.61
CA TYR A 318 7.05 8.48 -8.92
C TYR A 318 6.20 9.71 -8.56
N ALA A 319 4.92 9.73 -8.96
CA ALA A 319 4.01 10.81 -8.60
C ALA A 319 3.82 10.93 -7.08
N ALA A 320 3.70 9.80 -6.37
CA ALA A 320 3.62 9.77 -4.91
C ALA A 320 4.93 10.25 -4.25
N ALA A 321 6.09 10.00 -4.84
CA ALA A 321 7.37 10.49 -4.33
C ALA A 321 7.57 12.01 -4.54
N LEU A 322 7.03 12.56 -5.64
CA LEU A 322 7.12 13.99 -5.94
C LEU A 322 6.29 14.85 -4.97
N ILE A 323 5.07 14.41 -4.66
CA ILE A 323 4.13 15.13 -3.79
C ILE A 323 3.49 14.14 -2.80
N PRO A 324 4.23 13.75 -1.75
CA PRO A 324 3.86 12.68 -0.82
C PRO A 324 2.81 13.04 0.24
#